data_AF-A0A1V9YBX0-F1
#
_entry.id   AF-A0A1V9YBX0-F1
#
_cell.length_a   1.000
_cell.length_b   1.000
_cell.length_c   1.000
_cell.angle_alpha   90.00
_cell.angle_beta   90.00
_cell.angle_gamma   90.00
#
_symmetry.space_group_name_H-M   'P 1'
#
loop_
_entity.id
_entity.type
_entity.pdbx_description
1 polymer ?
#
loop_
_entity_poly.entity_id
_entity_poly.type
_entity_poly.pdbx_seq_one_letter_code
_entity_poly.pdbx_strand_id
1 'polypeptide(L)'
;MNSQPCWVDFNATFEVAHTLVRQQRCRDRYQANAAVYIEAILRNQNMAAFAVMWAPTGQNFEVTYQRGLRETQRGRDFLASLPTERPTTSVEQELAYWRSFNVTHFTLQWQNRWQPGITETIVLENAFGMQQQVTLKAQDQVTGPWSSQSLYWLPLQDTFSGQLMNRSFIRGTSRYFGANVTTLGLATVNIEAFRGIADA
;
A
#
# COMPACT_ATOMS: atom_id res chain seq x y z
N MET A 1 3.31 10.65 -5.90
CA MET A 1 2.12 9.89 -6.37
C MET A 1 1.88 8.72 -5.42
N ASN A 2 0.64 8.44 -5.04
CA ASN A 2 0.29 7.35 -4.11
C ASN A 2 -1.20 6.97 -4.30
N SER A 3 -1.69 5.92 -3.64
CA SER A 3 -3.09 5.52 -3.67
C SER A 3 -3.53 5.06 -2.29
N GLN A 4 -4.77 5.34 -1.94
CA GLN A 4 -5.34 4.88 -0.67
C GLN A 4 -5.85 3.44 -0.83
N PRO A 5 -5.43 2.52 0.04
CA PRO A 5 -5.78 1.11 -0.10
C PRO A 5 -7.27 0.90 0.15
N CYS A 6 -7.85 -0.02 -0.62
CA CYS A 6 -9.21 -0.49 -0.47
C CYS A 6 -9.23 -1.92 0.09
N TRP A 7 -8.25 -2.74 -0.28
CA TRP A 7 -8.09 -4.12 0.18
C TRP A 7 -6.63 -4.48 0.45
N VAL A 8 -6.43 -5.50 1.29
CA VAL A 8 -5.10 -6.11 1.46
C VAL A 8 -4.79 -7.04 0.29
N ASP A 9 -5.70 -7.96 -0.02
CA ASP A 9 -5.53 -9.05 -1.00
C ASP A 9 -6.35 -8.84 -2.28
N PHE A 10 -5.91 -9.38 -3.41
CA PHE A 10 -6.61 -9.27 -4.70
C PHE A 10 -7.99 -9.93 -4.70
N ASN A 11 -8.23 -10.91 -3.84
CA ASN A 11 -9.56 -11.48 -3.65
C ASN A 11 -10.52 -10.54 -2.89
N ALA A 12 -10.08 -9.33 -2.53
CA ALA A 12 -10.88 -8.32 -1.86
C ALA A 12 -11.49 -8.81 -0.53
N THR A 13 -10.82 -9.75 0.14
CA THR A 13 -11.30 -10.37 1.38
C THR A 13 -11.11 -9.42 2.56
N PHE A 14 -9.95 -8.78 2.64
CA PHE A 14 -9.57 -7.92 3.76
C PHE A 14 -9.79 -6.46 3.40
N GLU A 15 -10.95 -5.94 3.78
CA GLU A 15 -11.34 -4.55 3.53
C GLU A 15 -10.65 -3.57 4.48
N VAL A 16 -10.07 -2.51 3.94
CA VAL A 16 -9.27 -1.52 4.72
C VAL A 16 -9.65 -0.06 4.47
N ALA A 17 -10.60 0.21 3.58
CA ALA A 17 -11.01 1.60 3.32
C ALA A 17 -11.55 2.27 4.60
N HIS A 18 -11.19 3.54 4.81
CA HIS A 18 -11.50 4.26 6.05
C HIS A 18 -13.00 4.36 6.38
N THR A 19 -13.87 4.39 5.38
CA THR A 19 -15.32 4.47 5.56
C THR A 19 -16.06 3.45 4.70
N LEU A 20 -17.30 3.12 5.09
CA LEU A 20 -18.16 2.22 4.29
C LEU A 20 -18.48 2.81 2.92
N VAL A 21 -18.76 4.11 2.86
CA VAL A 21 -19.02 4.83 1.59
C VAL A 21 -17.79 4.75 0.68
N ARG A 22 -16.58 4.88 1.23
CA ARG A 22 -15.34 4.71 0.48
C ARG A 22 -15.16 3.28 0.00
N GLN A 23 -15.41 2.28 0.86
CA GLN A 23 -15.31 0.87 0.49
C GLN A 23 -16.28 0.54 -0.66
N GLN A 24 -17.50 1.08 -0.62
CA GLN A 24 -18.46 0.92 -1.71
C GLN A 24 -17.94 1.56 -3.00
N ARG A 25 -17.45 2.80 -2.95
CA ARG A 25 -16.80 3.44 -4.10
C ARG A 25 -15.64 2.62 -4.66
N CYS A 26 -14.84 1.98 -3.80
CA CYS A 26 -13.78 1.07 -4.24
C CYS A 26 -14.35 -0.09 -5.06
N ARG A 27 -15.44 -0.73 -4.58
CA ARG A 27 -16.10 -1.82 -5.30
C ARG A 27 -16.64 -1.34 -6.65
N ASP A 28 -17.25 -0.17 -6.69
CA ASP A 28 -17.92 0.33 -7.89
C ASP A 28 -16.93 0.83 -8.96
N ARG A 29 -15.73 1.30 -8.58
CA ARG A 29 -14.85 2.05 -9.48
C ARG A 29 -13.40 1.59 -9.57
N TYR A 30 -12.89 0.87 -8.58
CA TYR A 30 -11.44 0.69 -8.43
C TYR A 30 -10.98 -0.77 -8.34
N GLN A 31 -11.87 -1.75 -8.47
CA GLN A 31 -11.49 -3.18 -8.42
C GLN A 31 -10.46 -3.57 -9.47
N ALA A 32 -10.51 -2.97 -10.67
CA ALA A 32 -9.54 -3.26 -11.73
C ALA A 32 -8.15 -2.62 -11.51
N ASN A 33 -8.00 -1.73 -10.51
CA ASN A 33 -6.79 -0.98 -10.25
C ASN A 33 -5.92 -1.66 -9.17
N ALA A 34 -4.80 -2.26 -9.56
CA ALA A 34 -3.84 -2.87 -8.65
C ALA A 34 -3.34 -1.91 -7.56
N ALA A 35 -3.32 -0.59 -7.81
CA ALA A 35 -2.86 0.40 -6.84
C ALA A 35 -3.72 0.53 -5.58
N VAL A 36 -4.94 -0.04 -5.54
CA VAL A 36 -5.77 -0.07 -4.33
C VAL A 36 -5.63 -1.37 -3.52
N TYR A 37 -4.80 -2.30 -3.98
CA TYR A 37 -4.50 -3.57 -3.33
C TYR A 37 -3.09 -3.55 -2.74
N ILE A 38 -2.97 -3.79 -1.44
CA ILE A 38 -1.65 -3.81 -0.78
C ILE A 38 -0.80 -4.98 -1.31
N GLU A 39 -1.43 -6.10 -1.65
CA GLU A 39 -0.80 -7.29 -2.23
C GLU A 39 0.05 -6.98 -3.47
N ALA A 40 -0.43 -6.12 -4.38
CA ALA A 40 0.32 -5.73 -5.57
C ALA A 40 1.70 -5.16 -5.23
N ILE A 41 1.83 -4.47 -4.09
CA ILE A 41 3.10 -3.92 -3.61
C ILE A 41 3.91 -5.02 -2.93
N LEU A 42 3.30 -5.78 -2.01
CA LEU A 42 4.00 -6.77 -1.17
C LEU A 42 4.58 -7.93 -1.97
N ARG A 43 3.89 -8.40 -3.01
CA ARG A 43 4.40 -9.46 -3.91
C ARG A 43 5.67 -9.08 -4.67
N ASN A 44 5.96 -7.78 -4.74
CA ASN A 44 7.12 -7.24 -5.44
C ASN A 44 8.26 -6.81 -4.47
N GLN A 45 8.16 -7.17 -3.18
CA GLN A 45 9.17 -6.86 -2.17
C GLN A 45 9.95 -8.11 -1.73
N ASN A 46 11.16 -7.91 -1.23
CA ASN A 46 11.81 -8.89 -0.36
C ASN A 46 11.15 -8.82 1.02
N MET A 47 10.27 -9.78 1.35
CA MET A 47 9.48 -9.69 2.58
C MET A 47 10.32 -9.88 3.85
N ALA A 48 11.42 -10.63 3.79
CA ALA A 48 12.31 -10.75 4.95
C ALA A 48 12.93 -9.39 5.31
N ALA A 49 13.46 -8.66 4.33
CA ALA A 49 14.00 -7.32 4.53
C ALA A 49 12.91 -6.32 4.93
N PHE A 50 11.74 -6.38 4.29
CA PHE A 50 10.59 -5.55 4.65
C PHE A 50 10.14 -5.77 6.10
N ALA A 51 10.07 -7.03 6.53
CA ALA A 51 9.60 -7.41 7.86
C ALA A 51 10.52 -6.92 8.98
N VAL A 52 11.83 -6.81 8.74
CA VAL A 52 12.79 -6.23 9.70
C VAL A 52 12.49 -4.75 9.97
N MET A 53 12.10 -4.00 8.94
CA MET A 53 11.88 -2.55 9.08
C MET A 53 10.46 -2.21 9.54
N TRP A 54 9.45 -2.85 8.96
CA TRP A 54 8.07 -2.41 9.06
C TRP A 54 7.17 -3.32 9.91
N ALA A 55 7.59 -4.57 10.12
CA ALA A 55 6.81 -5.59 10.82
C ALA A 55 7.33 -6.10 12.18
N PRO A 56 8.35 -5.50 12.85
CA PRO A 56 8.59 -5.79 14.26
C PRO A 56 7.35 -5.49 15.13
N THR A 57 7.27 -6.12 16.30
CA THR A 57 6.17 -5.90 17.24
C THR A 57 5.99 -4.42 17.54
N GLY A 58 4.78 -3.90 17.32
CA GLY A 58 4.47 -2.50 17.57
C GLY A 58 4.85 -1.54 16.44
N GLN A 59 5.34 -2.02 15.30
CA GLN A 59 5.63 -1.18 14.12
C GLN A 59 4.42 -1.04 13.18
N ASN A 60 4.49 -0.03 12.30
CA ASN A 60 3.42 0.39 11.39
C ASN A 60 2.68 -0.77 10.71
N PHE A 61 3.40 -1.62 9.96
CA PHE A 61 2.76 -2.71 9.22
C PHE A 61 2.26 -3.82 10.14
N GLU A 62 2.99 -4.09 11.22
CA GLU A 62 2.59 -5.12 12.20
C GLU A 62 1.24 -4.79 12.82
N VAL A 63 1.12 -3.58 13.37
CA VAL A 63 -0.07 -3.11 14.09
C VAL A 63 -1.26 -2.95 13.15
N THR A 64 -1.04 -2.35 11.97
CA THR A 64 -2.15 -1.96 11.10
C THR A 64 -2.71 -3.11 10.27
N TYR A 65 -1.86 -4.05 9.84
CA TYR A 65 -2.26 -5.13 8.94
C TYR A 65 -1.89 -6.51 9.48
N GLN A 66 -0.61 -6.78 9.76
CA GLN A 66 -0.13 -8.14 10.02
C GLN A 66 -0.85 -8.81 11.19
N ARG A 67 -1.05 -8.09 12.29
CA ARG A 67 -1.74 -8.62 13.47
C ARG A 67 -3.17 -9.03 13.16
N GLY A 68 -3.89 -8.18 12.44
CA GLY A 68 -5.26 -8.43 12.00
C GLY A 68 -5.36 -9.62 11.04
N LEU A 69 -4.43 -9.73 10.09
CA LEU A 69 -4.35 -10.89 9.18
C LEU A 69 -4.15 -12.20 9.94
N ARG A 70 -3.33 -12.19 11.00
CA ARG A 70 -3.06 -13.38 11.82
C ARG A 70 -4.26 -13.88 12.61
N GLU A 71 -5.32 -13.11 12.76
CA GLU A 71 -6.55 -13.53 13.45
C GLU A 71 -7.32 -14.62 12.67
N THR A 72 -7.14 -14.69 11.35
CA THR A 72 -7.86 -15.64 10.48
C THR A 72 -6.91 -16.63 9.80
N GLN A 73 -7.39 -17.83 9.47
CA GLN A 73 -6.58 -18.80 8.72
C GLN A 73 -6.17 -18.25 7.35
N ARG A 74 -7.13 -17.70 6.61
CA ARG A 74 -6.89 -17.10 5.30
C ARG A 74 -5.84 -15.97 5.32
N GLY A 75 -5.81 -15.15 6.36
CA GLY A 75 -4.82 -14.08 6.47
C GLY A 75 -3.41 -14.60 6.79
N ARG A 76 -3.30 -15.70 7.55
CA ARG A 76 -2.04 -16.42 7.74
C ARG A 76 -1.55 -17.05 6.44
N ASP A 77 -2.44 -17.67 5.68
CA ASP A 77 -2.12 -18.27 4.37
C ASP A 77 -1.65 -17.19 3.38
N PHE A 78 -2.33 -16.03 3.35
CA PHE A 78 -1.91 -14.88 2.56
C PHE A 78 -0.48 -14.42 2.92
N LEU A 79 -0.20 -14.21 4.21
CA LEU A 79 1.14 -13.81 4.66
C LEU A 79 2.22 -14.84 4.28
N ALA A 80 1.91 -16.13 4.36
CA ALA A 80 2.81 -17.20 3.97
C ALA A 80 3.03 -17.31 2.45
N SER A 81 2.10 -16.80 1.64
CA SER A 81 2.21 -16.79 0.18
C SER A 81 3.11 -15.68 -0.37
N LEU A 82 3.46 -14.69 0.45
CA LEU A 82 4.30 -13.56 0.04
C LEU A 82 5.78 -14.00 -0.07
N PRO A 83 6.54 -13.46 -1.04
CA PRO A 83 7.91 -13.91 -1.31
C PRO A 83 8.85 -13.53 -0.16
N THR A 84 9.51 -14.52 0.45
CA THR A 84 10.48 -14.27 1.53
C THR A 84 11.69 -13.49 1.04
N GLU A 85 12.23 -13.83 -0.14
CA GLU A 85 13.37 -13.16 -0.76
C GLU A 85 12.93 -12.25 -1.91
N ARG A 86 13.91 -11.68 -2.65
CA ARG A 86 13.60 -10.87 -3.83
C ARG A 86 12.81 -11.72 -4.83
N PRO A 87 11.64 -11.26 -5.30
CA PRO A 87 10.81 -12.05 -6.19
C PRO A 87 11.55 -12.33 -7.50
N THR A 88 11.53 -13.59 -7.92
CA THR A 88 12.07 -14.08 -9.20
C THR A 88 10.99 -14.21 -10.27
N THR A 89 9.74 -13.85 -9.93
CA THR A 89 8.59 -13.83 -10.83
C THR A 89 8.84 -12.87 -11.99
N SER A 90 8.66 -13.37 -13.21
CA SER A 90 8.71 -12.52 -14.40
C SER A 90 7.54 -11.53 -14.45
N VAL A 91 7.69 -10.45 -15.21
CA VAL A 91 6.62 -9.47 -15.41
C VAL A 91 5.37 -10.13 -16.02
N GLU A 92 5.56 -11.05 -16.96
CA GLU A 92 4.48 -11.77 -17.64
C GLU A 92 3.69 -12.64 -16.67
N GLN A 93 4.36 -13.32 -15.75
CA GLN A 93 3.72 -14.15 -14.71
C GLN A 93 2.94 -13.30 -13.71
N GLU A 94 3.48 -12.16 -13.28
CA GLU A 94 2.78 -11.27 -12.36
C GLU A 94 1.54 -10.63 -13.02
N LEU A 95 1.65 -10.22 -14.28
CA LEU A 95 0.50 -9.74 -15.05
C LEU A 95 -0.55 -10.84 -15.27
N ALA A 96 -0.14 -12.09 -15.49
CA ALA A 96 -1.08 -13.21 -15.58
C ALA A 96 -1.81 -13.45 -14.25
N TYR A 97 -1.09 -13.34 -13.13
CA TYR A 97 -1.67 -13.43 -11.79
C TYR A 97 -2.70 -12.32 -11.56
N TRP A 98 -2.38 -11.06 -11.83
CA TRP A 98 -3.33 -9.93 -11.67
C TRP A 98 -4.59 -10.14 -12.50
N ARG A 99 -4.45 -10.58 -13.76
CA ARG A 99 -5.59 -10.84 -14.66
C ARG A 99 -6.51 -11.95 -14.14
N SER A 100 -5.99 -12.93 -13.40
CA SER A 100 -6.83 -13.97 -12.77
C SER A 100 -7.82 -13.41 -11.73
N PHE A 101 -7.55 -12.21 -11.21
CA PHE A 101 -8.45 -11.46 -10.31
C PHE A 101 -9.17 -10.29 -11.00
N ASN A 102 -9.16 -10.21 -12.33
CA ASN A 102 -9.67 -9.09 -13.11
C ASN A 102 -9.01 -7.73 -12.80
N VAL A 103 -7.78 -7.75 -12.29
CA VAL A 103 -6.95 -6.56 -12.06
C VAL A 103 -6.14 -6.29 -13.33
N THR A 104 -6.29 -5.11 -13.92
CA THR A 104 -5.82 -4.84 -15.30
C THR A 104 -4.88 -3.66 -15.42
N HIS A 105 -4.84 -2.75 -14.44
CA HIS A 105 -3.98 -1.58 -14.49
C HIS A 105 -3.44 -1.21 -13.11
N PHE A 106 -2.35 -0.44 -13.07
CA PHE A 106 -1.81 0.15 -11.85
C PHE A 106 -1.74 1.67 -12.04
N THR A 107 -2.65 2.39 -11.37
CA THR A 107 -2.74 3.84 -11.50
C THR A 107 -2.77 4.49 -10.12
N LEU A 108 -1.72 5.26 -9.83
CA LEU A 108 -1.62 6.06 -8.62
C LEU A 108 -2.42 7.36 -8.75
N GLN A 109 -2.87 7.88 -7.61
CA GLN A 109 -3.47 9.20 -7.52
C GLN A 109 -2.39 10.29 -7.49
N TRP A 110 -2.71 11.41 -8.12
CA TRP A 110 -1.83 12.57 -8.15
C TRP A 110 -1.62 13.13 -6.75
N GLN A 111 -0.39 13.59 -6.49
CA GLN A 111 0.01 14.13 -5.19
C GLN A 111 1.26 15.02 -5.37
N ASN A 112 1.29 16.17 -4.69
CA ASN A 112 2.31 17.23 -4.85
C ASN A 112 3.29 17.37 -3.68
N ARG A 113 3.39 16.40 -2.77
CA ARG A 113 4.47 16.36 -1.75
C ARG A 113 5.78 15.94 -2.39
N TRP A 114 5.74 15.04 -3.38
CA TRP A 114 6.91 14.66 -4.15
C TRP A 114 6.59 14.67 -5.63
N GLN A 115 7.39 15.40 -6.40
CA GLN A 115 7.39 15.26 -7.85
C GLN A 115 8.12 13.97 -8.24
N PRO A 116 7.60 13.21 -9.21
CA PRO A 116 8.32 12.05 -9.72
C PRO A 116 9.65 12.50 -10.34
N GLY A 117 10.73 11.84 -9.96
CA GLY A 117 11.98 11.92 -10.70
C GLY A 117 11.98 10.92 -11.85
N ILE A 118 12.58 11.28 -12.98
CA ILE A 118 12.76 10.38 -14.12
C ILE A 118 14.17 10.51 -14.67
N THR A 119 14.84 9.37 -14.82
CA THR A 119 16.13 9.30 -15.53
C THR A 119 15.95 8.34 -16.70
N GLU A 120 16.04 8.87 -17.91
CA GLU A 120 16.01 8.09 -19.14
C GLU A 120 17.45 7.92 -19.64
N THR A 121 17.89 6.67 -19.78
CA THR A 121 19.21 6.34 -20.34
C THR A 121 19.06 5.45 -21.56
N ILE A 122 19.99 5.58 -22.50
CA ILE A 122 20.18 4.65 -23.62
C ILE A 122 21.55 4.02 -23.54
N VAL A 123 21.68 2.79 -24.04
CA VAL A 123 22.97 2.13 -24.22
C VAL A 123 23.42 2.35 -25.65
N LEU A 124 24.57 3.00 -25.82
CA LEU A 124 25.28 3.08 -27.08
C LEU A 124 26.29 1.93 -27.12
N GLU A 125 26.23 1.11 -28.15
CA GLU A 125 27.23 0.07 -28.41
C GLU A 125 28.01 0.46 -29.67
N ASN A 126 29.33 0.50 -29.56
CA ASN A 126 30.18 0.77 -30.72
C ASN A 126 30.50 -0.51 -31.52
N ALA A 127 31.15 -0.36 -32.68
CA ALA A 127 31.51 -1.48 -33.55
C ALA A 127 32.46 -2.53 -32.92
N PHE A 128 33.08 -2.21 -31.79
CA PHE A 128 33.95 -3.13 -31.03
C PHE A 128 33.20 -3.82 -29.87
N GLY A 129 31.87 -3.63 -29.75
CA GLY A 129 31.05 -4.21 -28.68
C GLY A 129 31.18 -3.50 -27.33
N MET A 130 31.82 -2.32 -27.27
CA MET A 130 31.87 -1.55 -26.02
C MET A 130 30.56 -0.80 -25.82
N GLN A 131 29.94 -1.02 -24.66
CA GLN A 131 28.67 -0.41 -24.26
C GLN A 131 28.90 0.79 -23.33
N GLN A 132 28.25 1.91 -23.63
CA GLN A 132 28.24 3.10 -22.80
C GLN A 132 26.80 3.56 -22.55
N GLN A 133 26.46 3.82 -21.30
CA GLN A 133 25.17 4.44 -20.95
C GLN A 133 25.24 5.96 -21.14
N VAL A 134 24.28 6.51 -21.87
CA VAL A 134 24.10 7.95 -22.06
C VAL A 134 22.74 8.36 -21.52
N THR A 135 22.73 9.34 -20.62
CA THR A 135 21.50 9.91 -20.06
C THR A 135 20.88 10.90 -21.04
N LEU A 136 19.64 10.63 -21.46
CA LEU A 136 18.86 11.50 -22.33
C LEU A 136 18.08 12.55 -21.56
N LYS A 137 17.50 12.15 -20.42
CA LYS A 137 16.73 13.03 -19.55
C LYS A 137 17.05 12.67 -18.11
N ALA A 138 17.21 13.70 -17.28
CA ALA A 138 17.31 13.55 -15.84
C ALA A 138 16.47 14.65 -15.20
N GLN A 139 15.46 14.24 -14.46
CA GLN A 139 14.68 15.09 -13.59
C GLN A 139 14.76 14.50 -12.19
N ASP A 140 15.31 15.27 -11.27
CA ASP A 140 15.41 14.85 -9.89
C ASP A 140 14.03 14.82 -9.23
N GLN A 141 13.87 13.90 -8.27
CA GLN A 141 12.75 13.96 -7.36
C GLN A 141 12.91 15.20 -6.47
N VAL A 142 11.94 16.11 -6.53
CA VAL A 142 11.90 17.30 -5.67
C VAL A 142 10.72 17.24 -4.71
N THR A 143 10.92 17.79 -3.51
CA THR A 143 9.86 17.98 -2.53
C THR A 143 9.00 19.17 -2.95
N GLY A 144 7.69 18.95 -3.07
CA GLY A 144 6.73 19.96 -3.48
C GLY A 144 5.95 20.58 -2.31
N PRO A 145 4.97 21.45 -2.61
CA PRO A 145 4.25 22.27 -1.63
C PRO A 145 3.19 21.50 -0.82
N TRP A 146 3.14 20.17 -0.94
CA TRP A 146 2.45 19.24 -0.01
C TRP A 146 0.95 19.51 0.27
N SER A 147 0.34 20.48 -0.41
CA SER A 147 -1.04 20.94 -0.21
C SER A 147 -2.10 19.91 -0.59
N SER A 148 -1.76 18.93 -1.45
CA SER A 148 -2.66 17.82 -1.79
C SER A 148 -2.76 16.75 -0.69
N GLN A 149 -1.96 16.81 0.38
CA GLN A 149 -2.08 15.86 1.50
C GLN A 149 -3.41 16.00 2.25
N SER A 150 -4.08 17.16 2.18
CA SER A 150 -5.42 17.32 2.73
C SER A 150 -6.48 16.49 2.00
N LEU A 151 -6.23 16.10 0.74
CA LEU A 151 -7.12 15.21 -0.02
C LEU A 151 -6.97 13.75 0.45
N TYR A 152 -5.74 13.35 0.77
CA TYR A 152 -5.43 12.12 1.48
C TYR A 152 -3.99 12.09 2.03
N TRP A 153 -3.83 11.48 3.21
CA TRP A 153 -2.59 11.53 4.01
C TRP A 153 -1.47 10.58 3.61
N LEU A 154 -1.62 9.85 2.50
CA LEU A 154 -0.74 8.75 2.08
C LEU A 154 -0.76 7.56 3.06
N PRO A 155 -0.66 6.31 2.57
CA PRO A 155 -0.69 5.11 3.41
C PRO A 155 0.38 5.08 4.52
N LEU A 156 1.53 5.73 4.33
CA LEU A 156 2.57 5.78 5.36
C LEU A 156 2.11 6.55 6.61
N GLN A 157 1.39 7.67 6.43
CA GLN A 157 0.87 8.41 7.58
C GLN A 157 -0.32 7.70 8.21
N ASP A 158 -1.17 7.06 7.39
CA ASP A 158 -2.27 6.25 7.89
C ASP A 158 -1.69 5.17 8.80
N THR A 159 -0.75 4.35 8.32
CA THR A 159 -0.18 3.26 9.11
C THR A 159 0.56 3.74 10.37
N PHE A 160 1.22 4.90 10.32
CA PHE A 160 1.78 5.54 11.52
C PHE A 160 0.69 5.97 12.52
N SER A 161 -0.46 6.45 12.05
CA SER A 161 -1.61 6.74 12.93
C SER A 161 -2.14 5.46 13.58
N GLY A 162 -2.31 4.40 12.79
CA GLY A 162 -2.73 3.09 13.30
C GLY A 162 -1.75 2.52 14.33
N GLN A 163 -0.45 2.72 14.14
CA GLN A 163 0.58 2.40 15.11
C GLN A 163 0.36 3.12 16.44
N LEU A 164 0.25 4.46 16.41
CA LEU A 164 0.06 5.29 17.61
C LEU A 164 -1.22 4.93 18.37
N MET A 165 -2.29 4.62 17.65
CA MET A 165 -3.57 4.21 18.24
C MET A 165 -3.59 2.74 18.67
N ASN A 166 -2.58 1.95 18.30
CA ASN A 166 -2.55 0.49 18.44
C ASN A 166 -3.81 -0.19 17.84
N ARG A 167 -4.17 0.24 16.62
CA ARG A 167 -5.38 -0.18 15.88
C ARG A 167 -5.05 -0.78 14.52
N SER A 168 -5.84 -1.77 14.11
CA SER A 168 -5.81 -2.34 12.77
C SER A 168 -6.74 -1.59 11.82
N PHE A 169 -6.38 -1.55 10.54
CA PHE A 169 -7.24 -1.05 9.47
C PHE A 169 -8.13 -2.11 8.85
N ILE A 170 -7.84 -3.38 9.09
CA ILE A 170 -8.62 -4.48 8.54
C ILE A 170 -9.96 -4.55 9.28
N ARG A 171 -11.04 -4.37 8.53
CA ARG A 171 -12.41 -4.45 9.04
C ARG A 171 -12.67 -5.84 9.61
N GLY A 172 -13.37 -5.87 10.75
CA GLY A 172 -13.78 -7.12 11.40
C GLY A 172 -12.73 -7.75 12.32
N THR A 173 -11.53 -7.18 12.40
CA THR A 173 -10.50 -7.60 13.36
C THR A 173 -10.76 -7.10 14.77
N SER A 174 -10.17 -7.77 15.77
CA SER A 174 -10.33 -7.46 17.20
C SER A 174 -9.93 -6.02 17.58
N ARG A 175 -9.05 -5.39 16.79
CA ARG A 175 -8.54 -4.04 17.01
C ARG A 175 -8.87 -3.08 15.86
N TYR A 176 -9.92 -3.36 15.09
CA TYR A 176 -10.35 -2.46 14.02
C TYR A 176 -10.56 -1.02 14.55
N PHE A 177 -9.95 -0.03 13.90
CA PHE A 177 -9.99 1.38 14.34
C PHE A 177 -11.43 1.95 14.39
N GLY A 178 -12.29 1.48 13.50
CA GLY A 178 -13.70 1.88 13.43
C GLY A 178 -14.61 1.15 14.44
N ALA A 179 -14.09 0.18 15.21
CA ALA A 179 -14.86 -0.56 16.19
C ALA A 179 -14.68 0.01 17.61
N ASN A 180 -15.79 0.11 18.33
CA ASN A 180 -15.79 0.35 19.77
C ASN A 180 -15.63 -0.99 20.49
N VAL A 181 -14.52 -1.15 21.22
CA VAL A 181 -14.16 -2.37 21.93
C VAL A 181 -13.99 -2.03 23.41
N THR A 182 -15.10 -2.03 24.14
CA THR A 182 -15.16 -1.68 25.56
C THR A 182 -14.26 -2.55 26.43
N THR A 183 -14.13 -3.84 26.13
CA THR A 183 -13.24 -4.78 26.86
C THR A 183 -11.77 -4.42 26.76
N LEU A 184 -11.36 -3.64 25.76
CA LEU A 184 -10.00 -3.15 25.57
C LEU A 184 -9.86 -1.66 25.89
N GLY A 185 -10.92 -0.99 26.37
CA GLY A 185 -10.94 0.46 26.61
C GLY A 185 -10.79 1.28 25.32
N LEU A 186 -11.26 0.74 24.20
CA LEU A 186 -10.92 1.17 22.85
C LEU A 186 -12.13 1.80 22.14
N ALA A 187 -12.32 3.12 22.25
CA ALA A 187 -13.40 3.84 21.55
C ALA A 187 -13.17 3.97 20.03
N THR A 188 -14.24 4.00 19.23
CA THR A 188 -14.17 4.23 17.78
C THR A 188 -13.38 5.50 17.47
N VAL A 189 -12.45 5.43 16.51
CA VAL A 189 -11.66 6.58 16.08
C VAL A 189 -12.00 6.92 14.63
N ASN A 190 -12.24 8.21 14.35
CA ASN A 190 -12.19 8.73 12.99
C ASN A 190 -10.74 9.13 12.70
N ILE A 191 -10.12 8.47 11.71
CA ILE A 191 -8.71 8.66 11.38
C ILE A 191 -8.39 10.06 10.86
N GLU A 192 -9.31 10.68 10.12
CA GLU A 192 -9.14 12.03 9.58
C GLU A 192 -9.21 13.05 10.74
N ALA A 193 -10.20 12.90 11.62
CA ALA A 193 -10.35 13.75 12.81
C ALA A 193 -9.17 13.62 13.79
N PHE A 194 -8.64 12.39 13.97
CA PHE A 194 -7.44 12.14 14.79
C PHE A 194 -6.21 12.91 14.29
N ARG A 195 -6.14 13.17 12.97
CA ARG A 195 -5.08 13.97 12.34
C ARG A 195 -5.44 15.45 12.16
N GLY A 196 -6.57 15.89 12.70
CA GLY A 196 -7.01 17.29 12.64
C GLY A 196 -7.60 17.71 11.28
N ILE A 197 -7.96 16.75 10.41
CA ILE A 197 -8.79 17.02 9.23
C ILE A 197 -10.21 16.59 9.58
N ALA A 198 -10.98 17.54 10.11
CA ALA A 198 -12.42 17.38 10.20
C ALA A 198 -13.04 18.10 9.00
N ASP A 199 -13.98 17.43 8.33
CA ASP A 199 -15.00 18.17 7.58
C ASP A 199 -15.72 19.06 8.61
N ALA A 200 -15.81 20.36 8.31
CA ALA A 200 -16.54 21.31 9.15
C ALA A 200 -18.02 20.93 9.27
#